data_AF-A0A2N1NLK2-F1
#
_entry.id   AF-A0A2N1NLK2-F1
#
_cell.length_a   1.000
_cell.length_b   1.000
_cell.length_c   1.000
_cell.angle_alpha   90.00
_cell.angle_beta   90.00
_cell.angle_gamma   90.00
#
_symmetry.space_group_name_H-M   'P 1'
#
loop_
_entity.id
_entity.type
_entity.pdbx_description
1 polymer ?
#
loop_
_entity_poly.entity_id
_entity_poly.type
_entity_poly.pdbx_seq_one_letter_code
_entity_poly.pdbx_strand_id
1 'polypeptide(L)'
;MSYGAIITEFPSYDDSNKPAQNSKKSPYTAFAEFLEAKRFMYWGLFLTTINIVALTVIIMIKLDDFFIELLFKISLVINIIFAIDVLLRAIVFGPKYFCRGKYGLLHGFDAILVLSTLGVSLFLKIKETELIEIGLLSLRFWRLLTVHVKVIEYKYPAFHIILVMDRSGSMNGNDITPSEKSRNYAKLQKSHDNRLGAVYDAVYSFMDTRLQTRYKSSSRTPLITDRIDRDTISLVLFDDEAVVIFENERINADLLFNKMLQYENRGGTDFGVAIEKVDQLINKYFDATKTNIIIFLSDGEADVPEYDLDSICKRNAKKNSPIYLHTVLFGLDFGSDSLGRMVDIAKKYTPPGPVTCSFTKVMDEVVLTNLFTSIASNLRDHKKEYRWWISQVLNN
;
A
#
# COMPACT_ATOMS: atom_id res chain seq x y z
N MET A 1 0.50 8.58 3.05
CA MET A 1 0.21 8.68 4.51
C MET A 1 1.28 7.89 5.25
N SER A 2 2.14 8.60 5.99
CA SER A 2 3.09 8.02 6.95
C SER A 2 2.34 7.15 7.95
N TYR A 3 2.98 6.09 8.44
CA TYR A 3 2.40 5.07 9.32
C TYR A 3 1.96 5.52 10.73
N GLY A 4 1.72 6.82 10.90
CA GLY A 4 1.27 7.40 12.15
C GLY A 4 1.57 8.89 12.25
N ALA A 5 2.42 9.46 11.38
CA ALA A 5 2.70 10.89 11.44
C ALA A 5 1.71 11.68 10.60
N ILE A 6 0.85 12.45 11.29
CA ILE A 6 0.37 13.72 10.75
C ILE A 6 1.59 14.63 10.76
N ILE A 7 2.16 14.90 9.58
CA ILE A 7 3.21 15.91 9.43
C ILE A 7 2.60 17.22 9.95
N THR A 8 3.11 17.75 11.05
CA THR A 8 2.64 19.02 11.60
C THR A 8 3.00 20.13 10.64
N GLU A 9 1.95 20.78 10.11
CA GLU A 9 1.87 22.07 9.41
C GLU A 9 3.18 22.66 8.87
N PHE A 10 3.26 22.75 7.54
CA PHE A 10 4.22 23.61 6.86
C PHE A 10 3.79 25.08 7.04
N PRO A 11 4.73 26.02 7.28
CA PRO A 11 4.42 27.43 7.17
C PRO A 11 4.00 27.76 5.72
N SER A 12 2.87 28.44 5.59
CA SER A 12 2.28 28.89 4.32
C SER A 12 3.32 29.64 3.48
N TYR A 13 3.67 29.10 2.32
CA TYR A 13 4.45 29.79 1.30
C TYR A 13 3.56 30.01 0.08
N ASP A 14 3.47 31.27 -0.33
CA ASP A 14 2.64 31.78 -1.43
C ASP A 14 3.19 31.29 -2.78
N ASP A 15 2.38 30.55 -3.53
CA ASP A 15 2.79 29.72 -4.67
C ASP A 15 2.32 30.31 -6.01
N SER A 16 2.52 31.61 -6.20
CA SER A 16 2.31 32.28 -7.50
C SER A 16 3.65 32.48 -8.22
N ASN A 17 3.84 31.67 -9.27
CA ASN A 17 4.91 31.68 -10.28
C ASN A 17 6.19 30.87 -10.00
N LYS A 18 6.28 29.65 -10.56
CA LYS A 18 7.45 29.16 -11.37
C LYS A 18 7.25 27.74 -11.94
N PRO A 19 7.99 27.36 -13.01
CA PRO A 19 7.74 26.16 -13.81
C PRO A 19 8.25 24.89 -13.14
N ALA A 20 7.72 23.74 -13.59
CA ALA A 20 7.96 22.38 -13.13
C ALA A 20 9.43 22.11 -12.73
N GLN A 21 9.72 22.20 -11.43
CA GLN A 21 10.96 21.75 -10.85
C GLN A 21 10.80 20.30 -10.42
N ASN A 22 11.67 19.43 -10.93
CA ASN A 22 12.00 18.13 -10.34
C ASN A 22 12.26 18.32 -8.84
N SER A 23 11.25 18.05 -8.00
CA SER A 23 11.37 18.25 -6.56
C SER A 23 12.33 17.19 -6.01
N LYS A 24 13.59 17.59 -5.80
CA LYS A 24 14.55 16.80 -5.03
C LYS A 24 13.90 16.57 -3.66
N LYS A 25 13.53 15.32 -3.38
CA LYS A 25 13.03 14.92 -2.06
C LYS A 25 13.98 15.41 -0.98
N SER A 26 13.44 16.10 0.02
CA SER A 26 14.20 16.54 1.19
C SER A 26 14.87 15.31 1.84
N PRO A 27 16.13 15.42 2.29
CA PRO A 27 16.80 14.32 3.00
C PRO A 27 16.01 13.83 4.22
N TYR A 28 15.20 14.70 4.83
CA TYR A 28 14.31 14.35 5.93
C TYR A 28 13.24 13.33 5.54
N THR A 29 12.58 13.49 4.38
CA THR A 29 11.51 12.58 3.95
C THR A 29 12.07 11.23 3.52
N ALA A 30 13.24 11.21 2.87
CA ALA A 30 13.95 9.98 2.55
C ALA A 30 14.39 9.21 3.81
N PHE A 31 14.83 9.91 4.86
CA PHE A 31 15.23 9.29 6.13
C PHE A 31 14.03 8.77 6.93
N ALA A 32 12.90 9.50 6.91
CA ALA A 32 11.64 9.03 7.50
C ALA A 32 11.15 7.73 6.83
N GLU A 33 11.19 7.67 5.49
CA GLU A 33 10.86 6.46 4.72
C GLU A 33 11.80 5.28 5.08
N PHE A 34 13.09 5.55 5.33
CA PHE A 34 14.06 4.54 5.74
C PHE A 34 13.75 3.96 7.13
N LEU A 35 13.40 4.78 8.12
CA LEU A 35 13.05 4.31 9.47
C LEU A 35 11.77 3.47 9.52
N GLU A 36 10.87 3.66 8.57
CA GLU A 36 9.64 2.86 8.42
C GLU A 36 9.82 1.66 7.47
N ALA A 37 10.99 1.48 6.86
CA ALA A 37 11.22 0.41 5.89
C ALA A 37 11.13 -0.99 6.53
N LYS A 38 10.55 -1.94 5.80
CA LYS A 38 10.43 -3.36 6.20
C LYS A 38 11.77 -3.98 6.63
N ARG A 39 12.88 -3.57 6.01
CA ARG A 39 14.24 -4.02 6.35
C ARG A 39 14.63 -3.62 7.78
N PHE A 40 14.35 -2.39 8.18
CA PHE A 40 14.67 -1.89 9.51
C PHE A 40 13.90 -2.67 10.59
N MET A 41 12.68 -3.07 10.27
CA MET A 41 11.87 -3.91 11.15
C MET A 41 12.44 -5.33 11.34
N TYR A 42 12.97 -5.97 10.29
CA TYR A 42 13.65 -7.26 10.41
C TYR A 42 14.95 -7.16 11.22
N TRP A 43 15.69 -6.06 11.10
CA TRP A 43 16.85 -5.80 11.96
C TRP A 43 16.47 -5.70 13.44
N GLY A 44 15.37 -4.99 13.74
CA GLY A 44 14.83 -4.94 15.10
C GLY A 44 14.45 -6.33 15.64
N LEU A 45 13.87 -7.19 14.80
CA LEU A 45 13.56 -8.59 15.15
C LEU A 45 14.83 -9.37 15.50
N PHE A 46 15.81 -9.33 14.60
CA PHE A 46 17.08 -10.05 14.75
C PHE A 46 17.81 -9.67 16.04
N LEU A 47 17.96 -8.36 16.30
CA LEU A 47 18.59 -7.87 17.53
C LEU A 47 17.80 -8.27 18.78
N THR A 48 16.46 -8.24 18.73
CA THR A 48 15.61 -8.67 19.84
C THR A 48 15.80 -10.17 20.14
N THR A 49 15.89 -11.00 19.09
CA THR A 49 16.13 -12.45 19.24
C THR A 49 17.50 -12.73 19.86
N ILE A 50 18.57 -12.10 19.37
CA ILE A 50 19.91 -12.22 19.97
C ILE A 50 19.86 -11.85 21.46
N ASN A 51 19.19 -10.74 21.78
CA ASN A 51 19.13 -10.23 23.14
C ASN A 51 18.36 -11.16 24.10
N ILE A 52 17.31 -11.82 23.61
CA ILE A 52 16.56 -12.84 24.36
C ILE A 52 17.42 -14.08 24.58
N VAL A 53 18.12 -14.55 23.54
CA VAL A 53 19.00 -15.73 23.64
C VAL A 53 20.14 -15.47 24.62
N ALA A 54 20.82 -14.32 24.50
CA ALA A 54 21.91 -13.93 25.39
C ALA A 54 21.47 -13.94 26.87
N LEU A 55 20.33 -13.32 27.17
CA LEU A 55 19.80 -13.27 28.54
C LEU A 55 19.35 -14.65 29.04
N THR A 56 18.73 -15.45 28.18
CA THR A 56 18.32 -16.82 28.53
C THR A 56 19.53 -17.68 28.90
N VAL A 57 20.63 -17.53 28.16
CA VAL A 57 21.90 -18.22 28.41
C VAL A 57 22.51 -17.79 29.76
N ILE A 58 22.50 -16.49 30.08
CA ILE A 58 22.94 -15.97 31.39
C ILE A 58 22.13 -16.61 32.53
N ILE A 59 20.81 -16.73 32.38
CA ILE A 59 19.92 -17.22 33.45
C ILE A 59 20.03 -18.74 33.63
N MET A 60 20.13 -19.50 32.54
CA MET A 60 19.98 -20.96 32.58
C MET A 60 21.31 -21.71 32.73
N ILE A 61 22.41 -21.12 32.26
CA ILE A 61 23.71 -21.81 32.21
C ILE A 61 24.65 -21.14 33.22
N LYS A 62 25.19 -21.93 34.15
CA LYS A 62 26.35 -21.52 34.96
C LYS A 62 27.58 -21.41 34.06
N LEU A 63 27.70 -20.28 33.37
CA LEU A 63 28.87 -19.91 32.59
C LEU A 63 29.94 -19.30 33.48
N ASP A 64 31.19 -19.30 32.99
CA ASP A 64 32.27 -18.56 33.64
C ASP A 64 31.99 -17.05 33.61
N ASP A 65 32.49 -16.33 34.62
CA ASP A 65 32.28 -14.90 34.83
C ASP A 65 32.61 -14.05 33.58
N PHE A 66 33.62 -14.47 32.80
CA PHE A 66 34.01 -13.82 31.56
C PHE A 66 32.89 -13.82 30.50
N PHE A 67 32.23 -14.97 30.31
CA PHE A 67 31.16 -15.09 29.30
C PHE A 67 29.89 -14.37 29.74
N ILE A 68 29.61 -14.38 31.04
CA ILE A 68 28.51 -13.63 31.63
C ILE A 68 28.73 -12.13 31.35
N GLU A 69 29.90 -11.59 31.68
CA GLU A 69 30.23 -10.17 31.45
C GLU A 69 30.14 -9.78 29.96
N LEU A 70 30.58 -10.66 29.06
CA LEU A 70 30.46 -10.45 27.62
C LEU A 70 29.00 -10.37 27.15
N LEU A 71 28.14 -11.29 27.60
CA LEU A 71 26.72 -11.32 27.22
C LEU A 71 25.96 -10.10 27.77
N PHE A 72 26.29 -9.66 28.99
CA PHE A 72 25.76 -8.40 29.55
C PHE A 72 26.14 -7.19 28.69
N LYS A 73 27.41 -7.09 28.26
CA LYS A 73 27.86 -6.01 27.36
C LYS A 73 27.12 -6.03 26.03
N ILE A 74 26.91 -7.21 25.43
CA ILE A 74 26.15 -7.36 24.19
C ILE A 74 24.70 -6.88 24.40
N SER A 75 24.05 -7.30 25.49
CA SER A 75 22.69 -6.87 25.85
C SER A 75 22.59 -5.36 26.01
N LEU A 76 23.57 -4.73 26.68
CA LEU A 76 23.65 -3.29 26.85
C LEU A 76 23.78 -2.56 25.51
N VAL A 77 24.68 -3.01 24.62
CA VAL A 77 24.85 -2.42 23.27
C VAL A 77 23.55 -2.47 22.48
N ILE A 78 22.83 -3.60 22.53
CA ILE A 78 21.54 -3.74 21.85
C ILE A 78 20.51 -2.76 22.41
N ASN A 79 20.44 -2.58 23.74
CA ASN A 79 19.53 -1.61 24.37
C ASN A 79 19.84 -0.17 23.98
N ILE A 80 21.13 0.18 23.85
CA ILE A 80 21.56 1.51 23.36
C ILE A 80 21.09 1.72 21.92
N ILE A 81 21.28 0.74 21.04
CA ILE A 81 20.80 0.82 19.64
C ILE A 81 19.30 1.08 19.60
N PHE A 82 18.52 0.40 20.46
CA PHE A 82 17.08 0.60 20.52
C PHE A 82 16.68 1.96 21.09
N ALA A 83 17.39 2.47 22.09
CA ALA A 83 17.13 3.82 22.61
C ALA A 83 17.42 4.89 21.54
N ILE A 84 18.47 4.68 20.73
CA ILE A 84 18.77 5.53 19.58
C ILE A 84 17.64 5.47 18.54
N ASP A 85 17.10 4.29 18.21
CA ASP A 85 15.95 4.18 17.30
C ASP A 85 14.72 4.96 17.82
N VAL A 86 14.38 4.81 19.10
CA VAL A 86 13.29 5.56 19.74
C VAL A 86 13.53 7.07 19.65
N LEU A 87 14.76 7.53 19.92
CA LEU A 87 15.12 8.94 19.84
C LEU A 87 15.04 9.47 18.40
N LEU A 88 15.56 8.73 17.43
CA LEU A 88 15.47 9.07 16.01
C LEU A 88 14.01 9.20 15.56
N ARG A 89 13.14 8.28 15.98
CA ARG A 89 11.69 8.36 15.69
C ARG A 89 11.05 9.58 16.34
N ALA A 90 11.43 9.93 17.57
CA ALA A 90 10.95 11.14 18.22
C ALA A 90 11.37 12.42 17.49
N ILE A 91 12.61 12.48 17.00
CA ILE A 91 13.14 13.62 16.23
C ILE A 91 12.45 13.74 14.87
N VAL A 92 12.28 12.62 14.17
CA VAL A 92 11.77 12.62 12.78
C VAL A 92 10.25 12.75 12.72
N PHE A 93 9.51 12.05 13.58
CA PHE A 93 8.04 12.00 13.55
C PHE A 93 7.38 12.85 14.64
N GLY A 94 8.17 13.40 15.56
CA GLY A 94 7.70 14.18 16.69
C GLY A 94 7.11 13.33 17.83
N PRO A 95 6.85 13.94 19.01
CA PRO A 95 6.31 13.22 20.18
C PRO A 95 4.92 12.63 19.94
N LYS A 96 4.14 13.24 19.04
CA LYS A 96 2.79 12.78 18.69
C LYS A 96 2.79 11.36 18.11
N TYR A 97 3.88 10.92 17.48
CA TYR A 97 4.04 9.55 16.97
C TYR A 97 3.74 8.45 18.01
N PHE A 98 4.12 8.69 19.26
CA PHE A 98 3.99 7.72 20.36
C PHE A 98 2.61 7.73 21.03
N CYS A 99 1.72 8.64 20.63
CA CYS A 99 0.40 8.78 21.26
C CYS A 99 -0.74 8.85 20.23
N ARG A 100 -0.46 9.30 19.01
CA ARG A 100 -1.42 9.58 17.95
C ARG A 100 -0.92 8.94 16.65
N GLY A 101 -1.63 7.92 16.19
CA GLY A 101 -1.28 7.10 15.04
C GLY A 101 -1.89 5.71 15.19
N LYS A 102 -1.94 4.94 14.10
CA LYS A 102 -2.57 3.60 14.08
C LYS A 102 -2.00 2.65 15.15
N TYR A 103 -0.72 2.81 15.48
CA TYR A 103 -0.02 2.07 16.53
C TYR A 103 0.56 2.97 17.63
N GLY A 104 0.06 4.20 17.79
CA GLY A 104 0.65 5.21 18.68
C GLY A 104 0.90 4.65 20.09
N LEU A 105 -0.13 4.12 20.74
CA LEU A 105 -0.02 3.50 22.06
C LEU A 105 0.99 2.35 22.12
N LEU A 106 1.08 1.54 21.07
CA LEU A 106 2.01 0.42 20.99
C LEU A 106 3.46 0.93 20.91
N HIS A 107 3.70 1.99 20.12
CA HIS A 107 4.99 2.66 20.03
C HIS A 107 5.36 3.37 21.33
N GLY A 108 4.41 4.05 21.97
CA GLY A 108 4.63 4.72 23.25
C GLY A 108 5.01 3.74 24.35
N PHE A 109 4.31 2.60 24.44
CA PHE A 109 4.65 1.55 25.38
C PHE A 109 6.03 0.95 25.08
N ASP A 110 6.36 0.68 23.81
CA ASP A 110 7.70 0.20 23.40
C ASP A 110 8.81 1.19 23.79
N ALA A 111 8.58 2.50 23.60
CA ALA A 111 9.53 3.55 23.96
C ALA A 111 9.78 3.61 25.47
N ILE A 112 8.73 3.57 26.28
CA ILE A 112 8.83 3.54 27.75
C ILE A 112 9.66 2.33 28.20
N LEU A 113 9.39 1.17 27.60
CA LEU A 113 10.05 -0.09 27.91
C LEU A 113 11.53 -0.07 27.54
N VAL A 114 11.89 0.46 26.38
CA VAL A 114 13.30 0.60 25.96
C VAL A 114 14.06 1.56 26.88
N LEU A 115 13.46 2.71 27.21
CA LEU A 115 14.11 3.71 28.08
C LEU A 115 14.26 3.23 29.52
N SER A 116 13.25 2.56 30.07
CA SER A 116 13.33 1.98 31.42
C SER A 116 14.38 0.87 31.49
N THR A 117 14.43 0.00 30.47
CA THR A 117 15.45 -1.07 30.36
C THR A 117 16.86 -0.46 30.33
N LEU A 118 17.10 0.56 29.51
CA LEU A 118 18.41 1.22 29.43
C LEU A 118 18.78 1.87 30.77
N GLY A 119 17.82 2.54 31.43
CA GLY A 119 18.04 3.15 32.75
C GLY A 119 18.47 2.12 33.79
N VAL A 120 17.75 1.01 33.89
CA VAL A 120 18.13 -0.12 34.77
C VAL A 120 19.55 -0.60 34.47
N SER A 121 19.87 -0.83 33.19
CA SER A 121 21.19 -1.36 32.80
C SER A 121 22.36 -0.40 33.06
N LEU A 122 22.12 0.92 33.14
CA LEU A 122 23.16 1.92 33.40
C LEU A 122 23.35 2.21 34.90
N PHE A 123 22.30 2.14 35.70
CA PHE A 123 22.31 2.63 37.08
C PHE A 123 22.42 1.53 38.15
N LEU A 124 22.11 0.27 37.84
CA LEU A 124 22.16 -0.82 38.82
C LEU A 124 23.46 -1.61 38.78
N LYS A 125 23.97 -1.97 39.97
CA LYS A 125 25.16 -2.83 40.10
C LYS A 125 24.82 -4.26 39.71
N ILE A 126 25.77 -4.93 39.05
CA ILE A 126 25.70 -6.29 38.47
C ILE A 126 24.96 -7.31 39.36
N LYS A 127 25.13 -7.26 40.69
CA LYS A 127 24.53 -8.24 41.61
C LYS A 127 23.02 -8.09 41.85
N GLU A 128 22.45 -6.92 41.59
CA GLU A 128 21.01 -6.64 41.71
C GLU A 128 20.28 -6.78 40.35
N THR A 129 21.04 -7.03 39.28
CA THR A 129 20.51 -7.03 37.91
C THR A 129 19.75 -8.31 37.56
N GLU A 130 20.09 -9.48 38.12
CA GLU A 130 19.52 -10.77 37.68
C GLU A 130 17.98 -10.84 37.76
N LEU A 131 17.40 -10.46 38.90
CA LEU A 131 15.94 -10.48 39.10
C LEU A 131 15.21 -9.42 38.25
N ILE A 132 15.82 -8.25 38.09
CA ILE A 132 15.25 -7.15 37.32
C ILE A 132 15.34 -7.46 35.82
N GLU A 133 16.43 -8.09 35.38
CA GLU A 133 16.62 -8.53 34.01
C GLU A 133 15.70 -9.68 33.62
N ILE A 134 15.36 -10.60 34.54
CA ILE A 134 14.29 -11.59 34.32
C ILE A 134 12.93 -10.90 34.08
N GLY A 135 12.61 -9.87 34.86
CA GLY A 135 11.42 -9.04 34.65
C GLY A 135 11.43 -8.35 33.28
N LEU A 136 12.57 -7.78 32.88
CA LEU A 136 12.75 -7.11 31.60
C LEU A 136 12.78 -8.10 30.41
N LEU A 137 13.14 -9.37 30.62
CA LEU A 137 13.06 -10.43 29.60
C LEU A 137 11.63 -10.62 29.11
N SER A 138 10.65 -10.66 30.03
CA SER A 138 9.23 -10.76 29.69
C SER A 138 8.75 -9.59 28.83
N LEU A 139 9.34 -8.41 29.05
CA LEU A 139 9.08 -7.19 28.29
C LEU A 139 9.81 -7.17 26.93
N ARG A 140 10.87 -7.96 26.73
CA ARG A 140 11.48 -8.15 25.40
C ARG A 140 10.62 -9.03 24.49
N PHE A 141 9.84 -9.97 25.05
CA PHE A 141 8.81 -10.70 24.31
C PHE A 141 7.68 -9.79 23.82
N TRP A 142 7.39 -8.67 24.48
CA TRP A 142 6.47 -7.65 23.96
C TRP A 142 6.94 -7.07 22.62
N ARG A 143 8.25 -6.86 22.43
CA ARG A 143 8.80 -6.38 21.16
C ARG A 143 8.67 -7.43 20.08
N LEU A 144 8.90 -8.70 20.39
CA LEU A 144 8.60 -9.80 19.48
C LEU A 144 7.13 -9.78 19.07
N LEU A 145 6.20 -9.65 20.02
CA LEU A 145 4.75 -9.57 19.74
C LEU A 145 4.43 -8.37 18.85
N THR A 146 4.94 -7.18 19.17
CA THR A 146 4.73 -5.94 18.41
C THR A 146 5.24 -6.06 16.98
N VAL A 147 6.44 -6.62 16.82
CA VAL A 147 7.01 -6.90 15.51
C VAL A 147 6.18 -7.96 14.79
N HIS A 148 5.74 -9.03 15.46
CA HIS A 148 4.92 -10.07 14.86
C HIS A 148 3.57 -9.54 14.37
N VAL A 149 2.90 -8.70 15.15
CA VAL A 149 1.65 -8.01 14.76
C VAL A 149 1.88 -7.16 13.51
N LYS A 150 2.97 -6.38 13.47
CA LYS A 150 3.34 -5.60 12.28
C LYS A 150 3.67 -6.52 11.09
N VAL A 151 4.40 -7.63 11.30
CA VAL A 151 4.77 -8.57 10.22
C VAL A 151 3.51 -9.22 9.66
N ILE A 152 2.56 -9.59 10.52
CA ILE A 152 1.26 -10.12 10.16
C ILE A 152 0.49 -9.09 9.32
N GLU A 153 0.50 -7.81 9.69
CA GLU A 153 -0.15 -6.78 8.89
C GLU A 153 0.52 -6.59 7.52
N TYR A 154 1.86 -6.58 7.46
CA TYR A 154 2.63 -6.61 6.21
C TYR A 154 2.39 -7.88 5.38
N LYS A 155 1.94 -8.97 6.02
CA LYS A 155 1.55 -10.23 5.37
C LYS A 155 0.19 -10.11 4.67
N TYR A 156 -0.61 -9.10 5.02
CA TYR A 156 -1.95 -8.85 4.46
C TYR A 156 -2.10 -7.38 4.01
N PRO A 157 -1.39 -6.96 2.95
CA PRO A 157 -1.47 -5.59 2.49
C PRO A 157 -2.89 -5.28 2.01
N ALA A 158 -3.39 -4.10 2.39
CA ALA A 158 -4.58 -3.52 1.77
C ALA A 158 -4.21 -2.96 0.39
N PHE A 159 -5.20 -2.52 -0.38
CA PHE A 159 -4.95 -1.95 -1.70
C PHE A 159 -5.22 -0.45 -1.72
N HIS A 160 -4.37 0.27 -2.44
CA HIS A 160 -4.73 1.56 -2.99
C HIS A 160 -5.05 1.32 -4.47
N ILE A 161 -6.34 1.29 -4.77
CA ILE A 161 -6.87 0.98 -6.10
C ILE A 161 -7.06 2.31 -6.81
N ILE A 162 -6.31 2.51 -7.89
CA ILE A 162 -6.36 3.70 -8.71
C ILE A 162 -7.03 3.32 -10.02
N LEU A 163 -8.27 3.75 -10.16
CA LEU A 163 -9.05 3.60 -11.38
C LEU A 163 -8.71 4.79 -12.28
N VAL A 164 -8.24 4.51 -13.49
CA VAL A 164 -7.86 5.52 -14.47
C VAL A 164 -8.72 5.30 -15.70
N MET A 165 -9.59 6.24 -16.00
CA MET A 165 -10.63 6.05 -17.02
C MET A 165 -10.51 7.11 -18.11
N ASP A 166 -10.41 6.60 -19.32
CA ASP A 166 -10.49 7.36 -20.54
C ASP A 166 -11.91 7.89 -20.71
N ARG A 167 -12.01 9.19 -20.97
CA ARG A 167 -13.25 9.88 -21.32
C ARG A 167 -13.07 10.71 -22.59
N SER A 168 -12.12 10.36 -23.43
CA SER A 168 -11.90 10.96 -24.74
C SER A 168 -13.14 10.87 -25.64
N GLY A 169 -13.16 11.65 -26.72
CA GLY A 169 -14.29 11.65 -27.65
C GLY A 169 -14.60 10.29 -28.29
N SER A 170 -13.60 9.42 -28.48
CA SER A 170 -13.76 8.06 -29.02
C SER A 170 -14.54 7.13 -28.07
N MET A 171 -14.56 7.45 -26.78
CA MET A 171 -15.40 6.78 -25.77
C MET A 171 -16.90 7.09 -25.91
N ASN A 172 -17.32 7.92 -26.88
CA ASN A 172 -18.72 8.10 -27.26
C ASN A 172 -19.25 7.00 -28.20
N GLY A 173 -18.43 6.00 -28.54
CA GLY A 173 -18.88 4.86 -29.36
C GLY A 173 -20.05 4.10 -28.73
N ASN A 174 -20.95 3.56 -29.56
CA ASN A 174 -22.15 2.81 -29.13
C ASN A 174 -22.04 1.30 -29.39
N ASP A 175 -20.85 0.81 -29.68
CA ASP A 175 -20.53 -0.60 -29.86
C ASP A 175 -20.48 -1.38 -28.54
N ILE A 176 -20.25 -0.68 -27.42
CA ILE A 176 -20.42 -1.22 -26.06
C ILE A 176 -21.26 -0.22 -25.27
N THR A 177 -22.35 -0.67 -24.68
CA THR A 177 -23.27 0.17 -23.89
C THR A 177 -23.47 -0.41 -22.48
N PRO A 178 -24.03 0.36 -21.53
CA PRO A 178 -24.32 -0.13 -20.18
C PRO A 178 -25.16 -1.41 -20.18
N SER A 179 -24.93 -2.31 -19.22
CA SER A 179 -25.67 -3.56 -19.14
C SER A 179 -27.13 -3.31 -18.77
N GLU A 180 -28.08 -3.84 -19.54
CA GLU A 180 -29.52 -3.75 -19.23
C GLU A 180 -29.88 -4.36 -17.87
N LYS A 181 -29.05 -5.31 -17.40
CA LYS A 181 -29.22 -5.98 -16.11
C LYS A 181 -28.69 -5.15 -14.94
N SER A 182 -28.00 -4.04 -15.20
CA SER A 182 -27.46 -3.19 -14.16
C SER A 182 -28.56 -2.47 -13.40
N ARG A 183 -28.35 -2.36 -12.08
CA ARG A 183 -29.18 -1.54 -11.20
C ARG A 183 -29.22 -0.07 -11.64
N ASN A 184 -28.15 0.41 -12.27
CA ASN A 184 -28.01 1.80 -12.68
C ASN A 184 -28.35 2.04 -14.16
N TYR A 185 -28.80 1.01 -14.88
CA TYR A 185 -29.07 1.07 -16.31
C TYR A 185 -29.98 2.26 -16.70
N ALA A 186 -31.12 2.43 -16.01
CA ALA A 186 -32.06 3.51 -16.31
C ALA A 186 -31.49 4.94 -16.11
N LYS A 187 -30.44 5.10 -15.31
CA LYS A 187 -29.74 6.38 -15.16
C LYS A 187 -28.71 6.57 -16.28
N LEU A 188 -27.96 5.52 -16.59
CA LEU A 188 -26.93 5.55 -17.64
C LEU A 188 -27.54 5.71 -19.02
N GLN A 189 -28.62 4.99 -19.33
CA GLN A 189 -29.31 5.09 -20.61
C GLN A 189 -29.76 6.53 -20.96
N LYS A 190 -30.00 7.38 -19.95
CA LYS A 190 -30.48 8.76 -20.17
C LYS A 190 -29.38 9.74 -20.56
N SER A 191 -28.12 9.48 -20.19
CA SER A 191 -27.04 10.47 -20.35
C SER A 191 -25.71 9.87 -20.83
N HIS A 192 -25.52 8.56 -20.71
CA HIS A 192 -24.27 7.85 -20.97
C HIS A 192 -24.60 6.48 -21.60
N ASP A 193 -25.36 6.45 -22.70
CA ASP A 193 -25.66 5.20 -23.44
C ASP A 193 -24.59 4.91 -24.50
N ASN A 194 -23.35 4.77 -24.05
CA ASN A 194 -22.13 4.63 -24.86
C ASN A 194 -21.03 3.87 -24.10
N ARG A 195 -19.84 3.70 -24.70
CA ARG A 195 -18.68 3.01 -24.10
C ARG A 195 -18.35 3.57 -22.72
N LEU A 196 -18.32 4.89 -22.57
CA LEU A 196 -18.05 5.54 -21.28
C LEU A 196 -19.06 5.11 -20.20
N GLY A 197 -20.35 5.06 -20.54
CA GLY A 197 -21.37 4.56 -19.63
C GLY A 197 -21.21 3.09 -19.26
N ALA A 198 -20.79 2.25 -20.21
CA ALA A 198 -20.47 0.85 -19.93
C ALA A 198 -19.31 0.71 -18.94
N VAL A 199 -18.28 1.56 -19.07
CA VAL A 199 -17.16 1.64 -18.12
C VAL A 199 -17.65 2.06 -16.72
N TYR A 200 -18.49 3.09 -16.63
CA TYR A 200 -19.07 3.52 -15.34
C TYR A 200 -19.87 2.41 -14.67
N ASP A 201 -20.62 1.64 -15.44
CA ASP A 201 -21.38 0.50 -14.95
C ASP A 201 -20.49 -0.63 -14.42
N ALA A 202 -19.43 -0.96 -15.15
CA ALA A 202 -18.46 -1.96 -14.76
C ALA A 202 -17.69 -1.59 -13.49
N VAL A 203 -17.28 -0.32 -13.37
CA VAL A 203 -16.62 0.22 -12.19
C VAL A 203 -17.56 0.21 -10.98
N TYR A 204 -18.84 0.54 -11.16
CA TYR A 204 -19.82 0.37 -10.08
C TYR A 204 -19.93 -1.10 -9.65
N SER A 205 -20.05 -2.02 -10.61
CA SER A 205 -20.15 -3.46 -10.37
C SER A 205 -18.92 -4.02 -9.67
N PHE A 206 -17.72 -3.52 -10.00
CA PHE A 206 -16.47 -3.83 -9.32
C PHE A 206 -16.51 -3.45 -7.84
N MET A 207 -16.87 -2.20 -7.55
CA MET A 207 -16.91 -1.68 -6.19
C MET A 207 -17.97 -2.40 -5.37
N ASP A 208 -19.16 -2.58 -5.93
CA ASP A 208 -20.25 -3.30 -5.27
C ASP A 208 -19.84 -4.76 -5.02
N THR A 209 -19.24 -5.45 -6.00
CA THR A 209 -18.67 -6.79 -5.79
C THR A 209 -17.62 -6.79 -4.67
N ARG A 210 -16.70 -5.82 -4.66
CA ARG A 210 -15.66 -5.70 -3.64
C ARG A 210 -16.27 -5.51 -2.26
N LEU A 211 -17.28 -4.65 -2.12
CA LEU A 211 -18.04 -4.47 -0.88
C LEU A 211 -18.83 -5.72 -0.50
N GLN A 212 -19.48 -6.41 -1.44
CA GLN A 212 -20.20 -7.66 -1.18
C GLN A 212 -19.28 -8.81 -0.76
N THR A 213 -18.02 -8.82 -1.21
CA THR A 213 -17.03 -9.80 -0.72
C THR A 213 -16.75 -9.66 0.77
N ARG A 214 -17.08 -8.51 1.39
CA ARG A 214 -17.10 -8.31 2.85
C ARG A 214 -18.11 -9.22 3.53
N TYR A 215 -19.26 -9.46 2.89
CA TYR A 215 -20.43 -10.12 3.49
C TYR A 215 -20.56 -11.61 3.13
N LYS A 216 -19.98 -12.07 2.02
CA LYS A 216 -20.08 -13.47 1.55
C LYS A 216 -19.20 -14.49 2.30
N SER A 217 -18.54 -14.12 3.40
CA SER A 217 -17.66 -15.07 4.11
C SER A 217 -18.45 -15.97 5.06
N SER A 218 -18.59 -17.25 4.70
CA SER A 218 -18.92 -18.37 5.59
C SER A 218 -17.80 -18.69 6.61
N SER A 219 -16.70 -17.92 6.61
CA SER A 219 -15.64 -17.96 7.62
C SER A 219 -15.35 -16.54 8.13
N ARG A 220 -16.03 -16.14 9.22
CA ARG A 220 -15.72 -14.91 9.97
C ARG A 220 -14.30 -14.99 10.54
N THR A 221 -13.31 -14.55 9.77
CA THR A 221 -11.99 -14.22 10.31
C THR A 221 -11.85 -12.70 10.30
N PRO A 222 -11.76 -12.04 11.49
CA PRO A 222 -11.72 -10.57 11.63
C PRO A 222 -10.67 -9.86 10.76
N LEU A 223 -9.58 -10.56 10.42
CA LEU A 223 -8.46 -10.04 9.64
C LEU A 223 -8.78 -9.74 8.17
N ILE A 224 -9.77 -10.40 7.56
CA ILE A 224 -10.12 -10.20 6.13
C ILE A 224 -11.06 -9.01 5.96
N THR A 225 -12.03 -8.88 6.85
CA THR A 225 -12.92 -7.71 6.93
C THR A 225 -12.12 -6.44 7.20
N ASP A 226 -11.14 -6.51 8.11
CA ASP A 226 -10.23 -5.38 8.39
C ASP A 226 -9.34 -5.00 7.20
N ARG A 227 -9.01 -5.92 6.29
CA ARG A 227 -8.26 -5.59 5.06
C ARG A 227 -9.11 -4.81 4.06
N ILE A 228 -10.32 -5.28 3.75
CA ILE A 228 -11.21 -4.59 2.79
C ILE A 228 -11.58 -3.21 3.33
N ASP A 229 -11.78 -3.08 4.65
CA ASP A 229 -12.08 -1.80 5.30
C ASP A 229 -10.89 -0.82 5.27
N ARG A 230 -9.68 -1.32 4.95
CA ARG A 230 -8.46 -0.53 4.75
C ARG A 230 -8.19 -0.21 3.27
N ASP A 231 -8.88 -0.83 2.32
CA ASP A 231 -8.75 -0.49 0.89
C ASP A 231 -9.16 0.98 0.67
N THR A 232 -8.41 1.68 -0.16
CA THR A 232 -8.76 3.04 -0.62
C THR A 232 -8.84 3.07 -2.13
N ILE A 233 -9.71 3.93 -2.65
CA ILE A 233 -9.90 4.16 -4.08
C ILE A 233 -9.53 5.60 -4.42
N SER A 234 -8.80 5.75 -5.52
CA SER A 234 -8.70 6.99 -6.26
C SER A 234 -9.26 6.79 -7.66
N LEU A 235 -9.95 7.79 -8.19
CA LEU A 235 -10.52 7.78 -9.54
C LEU A 235 -10.00 8.98 -10.32
N VAL A 236 -9.32 8.70 -11.42
CA VAL A 236 -8.80 9.66 -12.38
C VAL A 236 -9.60 9.51 -13.67
N LEU A 237 -10.20 10.60 -14.14
CA LEU A 237 -10.71 10.71 -15.50
C LEU A 237 -9.67 11.42 -16.35
N PHE A 238 -9.45 10.96 -17.58
CA PHE A 238 -8.51 11.62 -18.48
C PHE A 238 -9.04 11.74 -19.92
N ASP A 239 -8.61 12.82 -20.57
CA ASP A 239 -8.73 13.10 -22.00
C ASP A 239 -7.38 13.68 -22.46
N ASP A 240 -7.33 14.93 -22.92
CA ASP A 240 -6.10 15.73 -23.07
C ASP A 240 -5.58 16.24 -21.69
N GLU A 241 -6.42 16.17 -20.65
CA GLU A 241 -6.13 16.55 -19.27
C GLU A 241 -6.55 15.44 -18.31
N ALA A 242 -5.94 15.38 -17.12
CA ALA A 242 -6.30 14.39 -16.09
C ALA A 242 -6.91 15.06 -14.84
N VAL A 243 -8.12 14.65 -14.47
CA VAL A 243 -8.89 15.15 -13.32
C VAL A 243 -9.12 14.04 -12.31
N VAL A 244 -8.81 14.32 -11.04
CA VAL A 244 -9.09 13.40 -9.92
C VAL A 244 -10.46 13.73 -9.34
N ILE A 245 -11.42 12.81 -9.46
CA ILE A 245 -12.80 13.05 -9.01
C ILE A 245 -13.10 12.34 -7.67
N PHE A 246 -12.23 11.43 -7.27
CA PHE A 246 -12.26 10.73 -5.98
C PHE A 246 -10.82 10.46 -5.56
N GLU A 247 -10.43 10.87 -4.35
CA GLU A 247 -9.01 10.96 -3.98
C GLU A 247 -8.70 10.21 -2.68
N ASN A 248 -8.15 9.00 -2.81
CA ASN A 248 -7.73 8.12 -1.70
C ASN A 248 -8.79 8.00 -0.58
N GLU A 249 -10.04 7.85 -0.97
CA GLU A 249 -11.19 7.71 -0.08
C GLU A 249 -11.56 6.23 0.10
N ARG A 250 -12.39 5.91 1.10
CA ARG A 250 -12.92 4.55 1.29
C ARG A 250 -13.92 4.22 0.17
N ILE A 251 -14.05 2.93 -0.13
CA ILE A 251 -14.98 2.44 -1.17
C ILE A 251 -16.41 2.86 -0.83
N ASN A 252 -16.99 3.70 -1.69
CA ASN A 252 -18.40 4.11 -1.65
C ASN A 252 -18.93 4.13 -3.09
N ALA A 253 -19.58 3.02 -3.49
CA ALA A 253 -19.98 2.80 -4.88
C ALA A 253 -21.00 3.83 -5.36
N ASP A 254 -22.03 4.14 -4.55
CA ASP A 254 -23.09 5.06 -4.94
C ASP A 254 -22.58 6.52 -5.01
N LEU A 255 -21.74 6.94 -4.07
CA LEU A 255 -21.14 8.29 -4.09
C LEU A 255 -20.25 8.47 -5.32
N LEU A 256 -19.37 7.50 -5.58
CA LEU A 256 -18.47 7.57 -6.74
C LEU A 256 -19.25 7.59 -8.04
N PHE A 257 -20.26 6.72 -8.17
CA PHE A 257 -21.12 6.65 -9.34
C PHE A 257 -21.82 7.97 -9.64
N ASN A 258 -22.42 8.62 -8.64
CA ASN A 258 -23.06 9.91 -8.83
C ASN A 258 -22.06 11.03 -9.18
N LYS A 259 -20.78 10.92 -8.76
CA LYS A 259 -19.72 11.84 -9.22
C LYS A 259 -19.33 11.57 -10.67
N MET A 260 -19.19 10.30 -11.08
CA MET A 260 -18.86 9.91 -12.46
C MET A 260 -19.90 10.44 -13.46
N LEU A 261 -21.19 10.37 -13.12
CA LEU A 261 -22.29 10.86 -13.97
C LEU A 261 -22.25 12.37 -14.31
N GLN A 262 -21.39 13.16 -13.65
CA GLN A 262 -21.22 14.59 -13.94
C GLN A 262 -20.25 14.85 -15.10
N TYR A 263 -19.59 13.80 -15.60
CA TYR A 263 -18.54 13.91 -16.61
C TYR A 263 -18.93 13.15 -17.87
N GLU A 264 -19.13 13.90 -18.95
CA GLU A 264 -19.32 13.36 -20.30
C GLU A 264 -17.98 13.14 -21.00
N ASN A 265 -18.02 12.43 -22.14
CA ASN A 265 -16.87 12.28 -23.01
C ASN A 265 -16.51 13.61 -23.69
N ARG A 266 -15.22 13.86 -23.88
CA ARG A 266 -14.71 15.03 -24.62
C ARG A 266 -13.22 14.87 -24.93
N GLY A 267 -12.71 15.71 -25.83
CA GLY A 267 -11.27 15.89 -26.05
C GLY A 267 -10.60 14.73 -26.77
N GLY A 268 -9.27 14.81 -26.85
CA GLY A 268 -8.39 13.75 -27.29
C GLY A 268 -8.02 12.78 -26.17
N THR A 269 -6.92 12.05 -26.37
CA THR A 269 -6.49 10.95 -25.50
C THR A 269 -5.00 11.06 -25.25
N ASP A 270 -4.61 11.30 -24.00
CA ASP A 270 -3.20 11.34 -23.59
C ASP A 270 -2.96 10.45 -22.36
N PHE A 271 -2.22 9.36 -22.57
CA PHE A 271 -1.86 8.44 -21.49
C PHE A 271 -0.78 9.01 -20.56
N GLY A 272 0.06 9.91 -21.06
CA GLY A 272 1.10 10.58 -20.29
C GLY A 272 0.52 11.43 -19.17
N VAL A 273 -0.46 12.30 -19.47
CA VAL A 273 -1.11 13.14 -18.44
C VAL A 273 -1.82 12.29 -17.38
N ALA A 274 -2.40 11.15 -17.80
CA ALA A 274 -3.03 10.21 -16.89
C ALA A 274 -2.01 9.56 -15.94
N ILE A 275 -0.90 9.03 -16.47
CA ILE A 275 0.16 8.40 -15.68
C ILE A 275 0.88 9.41 -14.78
N GLU A 276 1.08 10.64 -15.23
CA GLU A 276 1.62 11.72 -14.38
C GLU A 276 0.70 11.97 -13.17
N LYS A 277 -0.61 12.05 -13.40
CA LYS A 277 -1.58 12.23 -12.30
C LYS A 277 -1.57 11.06 -11.33
N VAL A 278 -1.42 9.84 -11.85
CA VAL A 278 -1.27 8.63 -11.03
C VAL A 278 0.02 8.67 -10.20
N ASP A 279 1.14 9.13 -10.76
CA ASP A 279 2.38 9.31 -10.02
C ASP A 279 2.22 10.30 -8.85
N GLN A 280 1.54 11.41 -9.11
CA GLN A 280 1.22 12.39 -8.07
C GLN A 280 0.39 11.75 -6.94
N LEU A 281 -0.64 10.98 -7.27
CA LEU A 281 -1.48 10.27 -6.29
C LEU A 281 -0.70 9.22 -5.50
N ILE A 282 0.10 8.38 -6.18
CA ILE A 282 0.90 7.34 -5.54
C ILE A 282 1.92 7.95 -4.58
N ASN A 283 2.56 9.05 -4.95
CA ASN A 283 3.53 9.71 -4.07
C ASN A 283 2.84 10.44 -2.90
N LYS A 284 1.73 11.15 -3.15
CA LYS A 284 0.98 11.88 -2.11
C LYS A 284 0.41 10.92 -1.06
N TYR A 285 -0.12 9.78 -1.49
CA TYR A 285 -0.77 8.80 -0.63
C TYR A 285 0.05 7.54 -0.36
N PHE A 286 1.35 7.57 -0.61
CA PHE A 286 2.23 6.43 -0.37
C PHE A 286 2.02 5.85 1.03
N ASP A 287 1.78 4.54 1.08
CA ASP A 287 1.53 3.76 2.27
C ASP A 287 2.18 2.39 2.06
N ALA A 288 3.22 2.07 2.82
CA ALA A 288 3.93 0.80 2.68
C ALA A 288 3.11 -0.42 3.14
N THR A 289 1.92 -0.23 3.74
CA THR A 289 0.98 -1.32 4.09
C THR A 289 0.07 -1.62 2.91
N LYS A 290 0.10 -0.76 1.90
CA LYS A 290 -0.74 -0.89 0.73
C LYS A 290 0.07 -1.24 -0.49
N THR A 291 -0.54 -2.07 -1.31
CA THR A 291 -0.08 -2.29 -2.68
C THR A 291 -0.87 -1.38 -3.60
N ASN A 292 -0.17 -0.64 -4.45
CA ASN A 292 -0.80 0.20 -5.47
C ASN A 292 -1.22 -0.68 -6.64
N ILE A 293 -2.50 -0.61 -7.00
CA ILE A 293 -3.06 -1.28 -8.16
C ILE A 293 -3.64 -0.23 -9.06
N ILE A 294 -3.16 -0.16 -10.30
CA ILE A 294 -3.72 0.71 -11.33
C ILE A 294 -4.61 -0.15 -12.21
N ILE A 295 -5.86 0.25 -12.37
CA ILE A 295 -6.76 -0.32 -13.37
C ILE A 295 -7.00 0.78 -14.40
N PHE A 296 -6.36 0.64 -15.55
CA PHE A 296 -6.34 1.61 -16.64
C PHE A 296 -7.34 1.19 -17.71
N LEU A 297 -8.27 2.07 -18.05
CA LEU A 297 -9.45 1.77 -18.83
C LEU A 297 -9.50 2.71 -20.03
N SER A 298 -9.33 2.19 -21.24
CA SER A 298 -9.26 2.99 -22.47
C SER A 298 -9.59 2.16 -23.71
N ASP A 299 -9.98 2.80 -24.80
CA ASP A 299 -10.04 2.19 -26.13
C ASP A 299 -8.68 2.13 -26.84
N GLY A 300 -7.61 2.62 -26.19
CA GLY A 300 -6.23 2.40 -26.58
C GLY A 300 -5.69 3.38 -27.61
N GLU A 301 -6.44 4.41 -27.97
CA GLU A 301 -6.10 5.39 -29.01
C GLU A 301 -5.10 6.48 -28.53
N ALA A 302 -3.99 6.07 -27.91
CA ALA A 302 -2.90 6.99 -27.56
C ALA A 302 -1.54 6.30 -27.53
N ASP A 303 -0.49 7.12 -27.63
CA ASP A 303 0.89 6.68 -27.50
C ASP A 303 1.22 6.22 -26.08
N VAL A 304 2.14 5.27 -25.99
CA VAL A 304 2.60 4.72 -24.71
C VAL A 304 3.54 5.71 -24.02
N PRO A 305 3.27 6.13 -22.77
CA PRO A 305 4.17 6.99 -22.01
C PRO A 305 5.31 6.16 -21.41
N GLU A 306 6.17 5.59 -22.26
CA GLU A 306 7.15 4.57 -21.86
C GLU A 306 8.09 5.07 -20.74
N TYR A 307 8.60 6.30 -20.88
CA TYR A 307 9.54 6.89 -19.93
C TYR A 307 8.90 7.09 -18.55
N ASP A 308 7.71 7.68 -18.50
CA ASP A 308 7.02 7.98 -17.24
C ASP A 308 6.58 6.70 -16.54
N LEU A 309 6.07 5.73 -17.30
CA LEU A 309 5.65 4.44 -16.78
C LEU A 309 6.84 3.60 -16.28
N ASP A 310 7.96 3.56 -17.00
CA ASP A 310 9.18 2.91 -16.52
C ASP A 310 9.70 3.58 -15.24
N SER A 311 9.75 4.91 -15.22
CA SER A 311 10.22 5.70 -14.10
C SER A 311 9.38 5.50 -12.83
N ILE A 312 8.05 5.57 -12.93
CA ILE A 312 7.16 5.35 -11.79
C ILE A 312 7.27 3.90 -11.27
N CYS A 313 7.26 2.89 -12.15
CA CYS A 313 7.38 1.48 -11.75
C CYS A 313 8.74 1.19 -11.10
N LYS A 314 9.84 1.66 -11.68
CA LYS A 314 11.19 1.50 -11.14
C LYS A 314 11.35 2.16 -9.78
N ARG A 315 10.83 3.38 -9.60
CA ARG A 315 10.89 4.09 -8.30
C ARG A 315 10.09 3.35 -7.23
N ASN A 316 8.91 2.83 -7.55
CA ASN A 316 8.06 2.13 -6.60
C ASN A 316 8.57 0.72 -6.26
N ALA A 317 9.16 0.01 -7.23
CA ALA A 317 9.87 -1.25 -6.97
C ALA A 317 11.06 -1.08 -6.02
N LYS A 318 11.85 0.01 -6.17
CA LYS A 318 12.94 0.33 -5.22
C LYS A 318 12.45 0.58 -3.79
N LYS A 319 11.21 1.07 -3.63
CA LYS A 319 10.54 1.25 -2.33
C LYS A 319 9.92 -0.06 -1.78
N ASN A 320 10.09 -1.19 -2.48
CA ASN A 320 9.46 -2.47 -2.15
C ASN A 320 7.91 -2.39 -2.11
N SER A 321 7.33 -1.52 -2.96
CA SER A 321 5.89 -1.41 -3.19
C SER A 321 5.67 -1.40 -4.71
N PRO A 322 5.81 -2.55 -5.39
CA PRO A 322 5.64 -2.62 -6.84
C PRO A 322 4.21 -2.22 -7.23
N ILE A 323 4.09 -1.60 -8.39
CA ILE A 323 2.80 -1.21 -8.97
C ILE A 323 2.31 -2.35 -9.85
N TYR A 324 1.10 -2.81 -9.60
CA TYR A 324 0.43 -3.76 -10.48
C TYR A 324 -0.51 -3.02 -11.41
N LEU A 325 -0.28 -3.16 -12.70
CA LEU A 325 -1.04 -2.49 -13.75
C LEU A 325 -1.95 -3.50 -14.46
N HIS A 326 -3.24 -3.22 -14.44
CA HIS A 326 -4.23 -3.90 -15.25
C HIS A 326 -4.74 -2.91 -16.29
N THR A 327 -4.55 -3.20 -17.57
CA THR A 327 -5.13 -2.40 -18.65
C THR A 327 -6.30 -3.16 -19.26
N VAL A 328 -7.41 -2.47 -19.48
CA VAL A 328 -8.60 -3.03 -20.13
C VAL A 328 -8.88 -2.22 -21.39
N LEU A 329 -8.86 -2.92 -22.53
CA LEU A 329 -9.22 -2.37 -23.83
C LEU A 329 -10.74 -2.45 -24.04
N PHE A 330 -11.35 -1.33 -24.43
CA PHE A 330 -12.76 -1.21 -24.73
C PHE A 330 -13.00 -0.92 -26.21
N GLY A 331 -13.93 -1.65 -26.81
CA GLY A 331 -14.34 -1.42 -28.19
C GLY A 331 -13.47 -2.15 -29.20
N LEU A 332 -13.35 -1.57 -30.39
CA LEU A 332 -12.65 -2.19 -31.51
C LEU A 332 -11.14 -2.29 -31.26
N ASP A 333 -10.51 -3.28 -31.90
CA ASP A 333 -9.11 -3.67 -31.66
C ASP A 333 -8.08 -2.76 -32.35
N PHE A 334 -8.17 -1.45 -32.14
CA PHE A 334 -7.25 -0.48 -32.74
C PHE A 334 -6.09 -0.09 -31.80
N GLY A 335 -6.27 -0.25 -30.48
CA GLY A 335 -5.32 0.20 -29.47
C GLY A 335 -4.78 -0.89 -28.53
N SER A 336 -4.81 -2.17 -28.95
CA SER A 336 -4.27 -3.27 -28.12
C SER A 336 -2.76 -3.21 -27.93
N ASP A 337 -2.03 -2.70 -28.93
CA ASP A 337 -0.57 -2.59 -28.88
C ASP A 337 -0.11 -1.62 -27.77
N SER A 338 -0.76 -0.46 -27.62
CA SER A 338 -0.38 0.55 -26.64
C SER A 338 -0.64 0.07 -25.21
N LEU A 339 -1.85 -0.43 -24.93
CA LEU A 339 -2.23 -0.94 -23.60
C LEU A 339 -1.44 -2.20 -23.22
N GLY A 340 -1.24 -3.13 -24.16
CA GLY A 340 -0.39 -4.30 -23.96
C GLY A 340 1.06 -3.91 -23.60
N ARG A 341 1.61 -2.93 -24.31
CA ARG A 341 2.97 -2.42 -24.08
C ARG A 341 3.12 -1.77 -22.71
N MET A 342 2.12 -1.02 -22.24
CA MET A 342 2.13 -0.46 -20.87
C MET A 342 2.27 -1.56 -19.81
N VAL A 343 1.51 -2.65 -19.97
CA VAL A 343 1.58 -3.81 -19.07
C VAL A 343 2.96 -4.46 -19.10
N ASP A 344 3.56 -4.62 -20.27
CA ASP A 344 4.90 -5.22 -20.40
C ASP A 344 5.99 -4.38 -19.72
N ILE A 345 5.87 -3.05 -19.73
CA ILE A 345 6.76 -2.16 -18.98
C ILE A 345 6.59 -2.40 -17.48
N ALA A 346 5.35 -2.42 -16.97
CA ALA A 346 5.09 -2.64 -15.55
C ALA A 346 5.57 -4.01 -15.06
N LYS A 347 5.40 -5.07 -15.88
CA LYS A 347 5.83 -6.45 -15.58
C LYS A 347 7.32 -6.57 -15.26
N LYS A 348 8.18 -5.74 -15.85
CA LYS A 348 9.64 -5.74 -15.59
C LYS A 348 9.98 -5.50 -14.11
N TYR A 349 9.07 -4.87 -13.37
CA TYR A 349 9.28 -4.42 -12.00
C TYR A 349 8.40 -5.13 -10.96
N THR A 350 7.51 -6.02 -11.40
CA THR A 350 6.64 -6.80 -10.50
C THR A 350 7.21 -8.19 -10.24
N PRO A 351 7.26 -8.66 -8.98
CA PRO A 351 7.66 -10.03 -8.68
C PRO A 351 6.60 -11.03 -9.19
N PRO A 352 7.01 -12.29 -9.49
CA PRO A 352 6.05 -13.34 -9.78
C PRO A 352 5.17 -13.60 -8.54
N GLY A 353 3.86 -13.75 -8.76
CA GLY A 353 2.90 -13.93 -7.68
C GLY A 353 1.46 -14.02 -8.19
N PRO A 354 0.47 -14.16 -7.29
CA PRO A 354 -0.94 -14.34 -7.67
C PRO A 354 -1.63 -13.06 -8.16
N VAL A 355 -1.12 -11.88 -7.78
CA VAL A 355 -1.49 -10.62 -8.45
C VAL A 355 -0.40 -10.34 -9.47
N THR A 356 -0.80 -10.21 -10.73
CA THR A 356 0.10 -9.98 -11.87
C THR A 356 -0.41 -8.79 -12.67
N CYS A 357 0.48 -8.11 -13.39
CA CYS A 357 0.03 -7.15 -14.39
C CYS A 357 -0.62 -7.89 -15.55
N SER A 358 -1.76 -7.41 -16.03
CA SER A 358 -2.53 -8.07 -17.08
C SER A 358 -3.10 -7.08 -18.09
N PHE A 359 -3.13 -7.50 -19.35
CA PHE A 359 -3.87 -6.84 -20.39
C PHE A 359 -5.08 -7.69 -20.73
N THR A 360 -6.27 -7.09 -20.77
CA THR A 360 -7.51 -7.76 -21.16
C THR A 360 -8.23 -6.96 -22.22
N LYS A 361 -8.70 -7.65 -23.25
CA LYS A 361 -9.57 -7.09 -24.28
C LYS A 361 -11.01 -7.45 -23.99
N VAL A 362 -11.90 -6.46 -24.09
CA VAL A 362 -13.32 -6.61 -23.80
C VAL A 362 -14.11 -6.17 -25.02
N MET A 363 -14.85 -7.12 -25.60
CA MET A 363 -15.65 -6.90 -26.80
C MET A 363 -17.14 -6.72 -26.50
N ASP A 364 -17.57 -6.97 -25.27
CA ASP A 364 -18.97 -6.83 -24.84
C ASP A 364 -19.06 -6.55 -23.33
N GLU A 365 -20.22 -6.05 -22.89
CA GLU A 365 -20.49 -5.62 -21.53
C GLU A 365 -20.54 -6.78 -20.51
N VAL A 366 -20.82 -8.01 -20.97
CA VAL A 366 -20.86 -9.20 -20.12
C VAL A 366 -19.45 -9.62 -19.73
N VAL A 367 -18.53 -9.67 -20.69
CA VAL A 367 -17.10 -9.94 -20.48
C VAL A 367 -16.50 -8.87 -19.58
N LEU A 368 -16.91 -7.61 -19.76
CA LEU A 368 -16.47 -6.51 -18.93
C LEU A 368 -16.81 -6.73 -17.46
N THR A 369 -18.10 -6.96 -17.19
CA THR A 369 -18.61 -7.15 -15.84
C THR A 369 -17.95 -8.36 -15.19
N ASN A 370 -17.81 -9.47 -15.92
CA ASN A 370 -17.14 -10.68 -15.45
C ASN A 370 -15.65 -10.45 -15.15
N LEU A 371 -14.93 -9.67 -15.96
CA LEU A 371 -13.54 -9.32 -15.72
C LEU A 371 -13.40 -8.56 -14.40
N PHE A 372 -14.23 -7.54 -14.18
CA PHE A 372 -14.18 -6.75 -12.96
C PHE A 372 -14.58 -7.54 -11.73
N THR A 373 -15.61 -8.40 -11.83
CA THR A 373 -15.94 -9.36 -10.76
C THR A 373 -14.77 -10.31 -10.50
N SER A 374 -14.09 -10.78 -11.55
CA SER A 374 -12.91 -11.65 -11.45
C SER A 374 -11.73 -10.94 -10.77
N ILE A 375 -11.36 -9.72 -11.20
CA ILE A 375 -10.33 -8.90 -10.56
C ILE A 375 -10.67 -8.69 -9.08
N ALA A 376 -11.89 -8.28 -8.75
CA ALA A 376 -12.33 -8.09 -7.37
C ALA A 376 -12.17 -9.37 -6.53
N SER A 377 -12.44 -10.54 -7.13
CA SER A 377 -12.27 -11.85 -6.49
C SER A 377 -10.80 -12.32 -6.41
N ASN A 378 -9.96 -12.01 -7.39
CA ASN A 378 -8.54 -12.34 -7.38
C ASN A 378 -7.80 -11.52 -6.31
N LEU A 379 -8.18 -10.26 -6.15
CA LEU A 379 -7.75 -9.42 -5.02
C LEU A 379 -8.25 -9.95 -3.67
N ARG A 380 -9.28 -10.79 -3.64
CA ARG A 380 -9.66 -11.54 -2.44
C ARG A 380 -8.73 -12.74 -2.22
N ASP A 381 -8.44 -13.50 -3.27
CA ASP A 381 -7.81 -14.83 -3.24
C ASP A 381 -6.27 -14.84 -3.33
N HIS A 382 -5.61 -13.67 -3.49
CA HIS A 382 -4.19 -13.43 -3.14
C HIS A 382 -3.80 -13.99 -1.75
N LYS A 383 -4.81 -14.31 -0.93
CA LYS A 383 -4.80 -15.09 0.31
C LYS A 383 -4.22 -16.52 0.25
N LYS A 384 -4.34 -17.29 -0.85
CA LYS A 384 -4.06 -18.75 -0.84
C LYS A 384 -2.63 -19.14 -1.21
N GLU A 385 -2.06 -18.59 -2.29
CA GLU A 385 -0.77 -19.07 -2.82
C GLU A 385 0.44 -18.56 -2.04
N TYR A 386 0.36 -17.37 -1.42
CA TYR A 386 1.43 -16.88 -0.55
C TYR A 386 1.65 -17.79 0.69
N ARG A 387 0.60 -18.50 1.16
CA ARG A 387 0.74 -19.52 2.23
C ARG A 387 1.42 -20.80 1.72
N TRP A 388 1.13 -21.21 0.48
CA TRP A 388 1.73 -22.40 -0.15
C TRP A 388 3.20 -22.16 -0.49
N TRP A 389 3.54 -21.00 -1.06
CA TRP A 389 4.93 -20.64 -1.36
C TRP A 389 5.78 -20.52 -0.08
N ILE A 390 5.25 -19.88 0.98
CA ILE A 390 5.95 -19.82 2.28
C ILE A 390 6.13 -21.21 2.90
N SER A 391 5.16 -22.13 2.78
CA SER A 391 5.35 -23.49 3.31
C SER A 391 6.39 -24.29 2.52
N GLN A 392 6.56 -24.02 1.22
CA GLN A 392 7.61 -24.64 0.41
C GLN A 392 9.01 -24.08 0.73
N VAL A 393 9.10 -22.77 1.01
CA VAL A 393 10.36 -22.09 1.35
C VAL A 393 10.81 -22.31 2.80
N LEU A 394 9.89 -22.65 3.71
CA LEU A 394 10.22 -22.97 5.12
C LEU A 394 10.42 -24.47 5.39
N ASN A 395 10.08 -25.33 4.43
CA ASN A 395 10.24 -26.79 4.54
C ASN A 395 11.40 -27.34 3.66
N ASN A 396 12.16 -26.46 3.00
CA ASN A 396 13.45 -26.73 2.37
C ASN A 396 14.49 -25.80 2.99
#